data_AF-A0A9J6GV74-F1
#
_entry.id   AF-A0A9J6GV74-F1
#
_cell.length_a   1.000
_cell.length_b   1.000
_cell.length_c   1.000
_cell.angle_alpha   90.00
_cell.angle_beta   90.00
_cell.angle_gamma   90.00
#
_symmetry.space_group_name_H-M   'P 1'
#
loop_
_entity.id
_entity.type
_entity.pdbx_description
1 polymer ?
#
loop_
_entity_poly.entity_id
_entity_poly.type
_entity_poly.pdbx_seq_one_letter_code
_entity_poly.pdbx_strand_id
1 'polypeptide(L)'
;MKVLGLGLNSNCTPESDVRKIVCVAENAVSRVVVAQQDEARTRIVNALSTLHPHASTPALTSEKRKAGKSIYKNADIAILHADKVKVTVLLDTTAYIEKIESLIKDRCTYARMDKDPTAKVQQQLQKLLADVFIQFTRSIGVLIIDYCATTDMPRPCTVCQKSTSLEFPCVPSSTLRVHHFTSSPATFTSCLLR
;
A
#
# COMPACT_ATOMS: atom_id res chain seq x y z
N MET A 1 2.61 -17.31 28.15
CA MET A 1 1.98 -16.18 27.43
C MET A 1 1.09 -16.70 26.29
N LYS A 2 -0.25 -16.75 26.48
CA LYS A 2 -1.19 -17.30 25.48
C LYS A 2 -1.89 -16.24 24.61
N VAL A 3 -1.67 -14.95 24.92
CA VAL A 3 -2.33 -13.80 24.26
C VAL A 3 -1.69 -13.46 22.91
N LEU A 4 -0.36 -13.56 22.80
CA LEU A 4 0.38 -13.24 21.58
C LEU A 4 0.18 -14.26 20.46
N GLY A 5 -0.15 -15.52 20.81
CA GLY A 5 -0.41 -16.59 19.84
C GLY A 5 -1.74 -16.48 19.09
N LEU A 6 -2.60 -15.51 19.44
CA LEU A 6 -3.87 -15.27 18.76
C LEU A 6 -3.70 -14.50 17.43
N GLY A 7 -2.53 -13.89 17.21
CA GLY A 7 -2.23 -13.10 16.02
C GLY A 7 -3.27 -12.01 15.75
N LEU A 8 -3.45 -11.65 14.47
CA LEU A 8 -4.48 -10.70 14.02
C LEU A 8 -5.86 -11.35 13.86
N ASN A 9 -6.03 -12.61 14.31
CA ASN A 9 -7.28 -13.37 14.20
C ASN A 9 -8.19 -13.13 15.41
N SER A 10 -8.06 -12.01 16.11
CA SER A 10 -8.92 -11.68 17.26
C SER A 10 -9.74 -10.44 16.95
N ASN A 11 -11.04 -10.52 17.24
CA ASN A 11 -11.93 -9.42 16.96
C ASN A 11 -11.71 -8.30 17.99
N CYS A 12 -11.15 -7.18 17.54
CA CYS A 12 -10.94 -5.99 18.36
C CYS A 12 -12.21 -5.14 18.49
N THR A 13 -13.19 -5.33 17.60
CA THR A 13 -14.44 -4.58 17.68
C THR A 13 -15.28 -5.08 18.84
N PRO A 14 -16.01 -4.19 19.54
CA PRO A 14 -17.15 -4.65 20.33
C PRO A 14 -18.09 -5.44 19.40
N GLU A 15 -18.85 -6.36 19.98
CA GLU A 15 -19.90 -7.09 19.27
C GLU A 15 -20.69 -6.10 18.41
N SER A 16 -20.73 -6.34 17.10
CA SER A 16 -21.29 -5.36 16.17
C SER A 16 -22.77 -5.21 16.47
N ASP A 17 -23.20 -4.00 16.82
CA ASP A 17 -24.60 -3.72 17.11
C ASP A 17 -25.45 -4.01 15.88
N VAL A 18 -26.16 -5.14 15.92
CA VAL A 18 -27.01 -5.63 14.84
C VAL A 18 -28.01 -4.55 14.41
N ARG A 19 -28.45 -3.69 15.36
CA ARG A 19 -29.37 -2.59 15.05
C ARG A 19 -28.76 -1.57 14.09
N LYS A 20 -27.47 -1.27 14.22
CA LYS A 20 -26.77 -0.33 13.33
C LYS A 20 -26.60 -0.93 11.94
N ILE A 21 -26.28 -2.22 11.85
CA ILE A 21 -26.14 -2.92 10.57
C ILE A 21 -27.49 -2.92 9.84
N VAL A 22 -28.56 -3.28 10.53
CA VAL A 22 -29.92 -3.28 9.96
C VAL A 22 -30.36 -1.86 9.57
N CYS A 23 -30.10 -0.86 10.41
CA CYS A 23 -30.43 0.54 10.12
C CYS A 23 -29.71 1.04 8.85
N VAL A 24 -28.41 0.77 8.72
CA VAL A 24 -27.64 1.14 7.51
C VAL A 24 -28.15 0.40 6.28
N ALA A 25 -28.45 -0.89 6.40
CA ALA A 25 -28.99 -1.70 5.31
C ALA A 25 -30.36 -1.19 4.85
N GLU A 26 -31.30 -0.97 5.76
CA GLU A 26 -32.65 -0.48 5.44
C GLU A 26 -32.62 0.96 4.89
N ASN A 27 -31.72 1.81 5.38
CA ASN A 27 -31.50 3.14 4.81
C ASN A 27 -30.94 3.11 3.39
N ALA A 28 -30.23 2.04 3.00
CA ALA A 28 -29.77 1.84 1.63
C ALA A 28 -30.90 1.29 0.75
N VAL A 29 -31.70 0.34 1.27
CA VAL A 29 -32.86 -0.25 0.57
C VAL A 29 -33.92 0.81 0.28
N SER A 30 -34.17 1.74 1.20
CA SER A 30 -35.15 2.82 1.01
C SER A 30 -34.82 3.78 -0.15
N ARG A 31 -33.57 3.78 -0.62
CA ARG A 31 -33.11 4.58 -1.78
C ARG A 31 -33.28 3.85 -3.11
N VAL A 32 -33.64 2.57 -3.09
CA VAL A 32 -33.85 1.74 -4.29
C VAL A 32 -35.33 1.81 -4.71
N VAL A 33 -35.59 1.64 -6.01
CA VAL A 33 -36.95 1.57 -6.58
C VAL A 33 -37.75 0.46 -5.89
N VAL A 34 -39.01 0.75 -5.51
CA VAL A 34 -39.88 -0.13 -4.70
C VAL A 34 -39.94 -1.57 -5.23
N ALA A 35 -39.98 -1.75 -6.56
CA ALA A 35 -40.01 -3.07 -7.20
C ALA A 35 -38.77 -3.95 -6.96
N GLN A 36 -37.61 -3.35 -6.63
CA GLN A 36 -36.33 -4.04 -6.43
C GLN A 36 -35.92 -4.11 -4.94
N GLN A 37 -36.72 -3.54 -4.03
CA GLN A 37 -36.37 -3.48 -2.60
C GLN A 37 -36.30 -4.87 -1.95
N ASP A 38 -37.22 -5.77 -2.28
CA ASP A 38 -37.22 -7.13 -1.73
C ASP A 38 -36.09 -7.98 -2.30
N GLU A 39 -35.72 -7.76 -3.57
CA GLU A 39 -34.54 -8.39 -4.16
C GLU A 39 -33.24 -7.89 -3.48
N ALA A 40 -33.14 -6.59 -3.23
CA ALA A 40 -32.00 -6.00 -2.53
C ALA A 40 -31.89 -6.53 -1.09
N ARG A 41 -32.99 -6.64 -0.35
CA ARG A 41 -33.03 -7.27 0.98
C ARG A 41 -32.53 -8.71 0.93
N THR A 42 -33.01 -9.49 -0.03
CA THR A 42 -32.60 -10.90 -0.22
C THR A 42 -31.11 -11.01 -0.53
N ARG A 43 -30.55 -10.12 -1.38
CA ARG A 43 -29.11 -10.07 -1.67
C ARG A 43 -28.28 -9.71 -0.45
N ILE A 44 -28.72 -8.76 0.38
CA ILE A 44 -28.04 -8.38 1.62
C ILE A 44 -28.01 -9.55 2.59
N VAL A 45 -29.15 -10.23 2.80
CA VAL A 45 -29.23 -11.43 3.66
C VAL A 45 -28.32 -12.53 3.15
N ASN A 46 -28.32 -12.80 1.83
CA ASN A 46 -27.44 -13.79 1.22
C ASN A 46 -25.96 -13.43 1.43
N ALA A 47 -25.57 -12.18 1.19
CA ALA A 47 -24.21 -11.70 1.41
C ALA A 47 -23.77 -11.88 2.89
N LEU A 48 -24.63 -11.47 3.83
CA LEU A 48 -24.39 -11.64 5.26
C LEU A 48 -24.33 -13.11 5.68
N SER A 49 -25.08 -14.00 5.02
CA SER A 49 -25.05 -15.44 5.29
C SER A 49 -23.81 -16.14 4.72
N THR A 50 -23.31 -15.69 3.56
CA THR A 50 -22.06 -16.19 2.96
C THR A 50 -20.83 -15.72 3.70
N LEU A 51 -20.90 -14.51 4.29
CA LEU A 51 -19.98 -14.07 5.32
C LEU A 51 -20.27 -14.89 6.57
N HIS A 52 -19.84 -16.16 6.57
CA HIS A 52 -19.86 -16.98 7.77
C HIS A 52 -19.37 -16.09 8.92
N PRO A 53 -20.16 -15.89 9.99
CA PRO A 53 -19.60 -15.29 11.18
C PRO A 53 -18.42 -16.18 11.50
N HIS A 54 -17.20 -15.62 11.53
CA HIS A 54 -16.05 -16.36 12.02
C HIS A 54 -16.37 -16.76 13.46
N ALA A 55 -17.02 -17.92 13.63
CA ALA A 55 -17.57 -18.42 14.87
C ALA A 55 -16.46 -18.92 15.82
N SER A 56 -15.24 -18.42 15.67
CA SER A 56 -14.09 -18.90 16.42
C SER A 56 -13.01 -17.83 16.62
N THR A 57 -13.32 -16.55 16.49
CA THR A 57 -12.43 -15.52 17.03
C THR A 57 -12.96 -15.10 18.39
N PRO A 58 -12.41 -15.63 19.50
CA PRO A 58 -12.89 -15.23 20.83
C PRO A 58 -12.73 -13.72 20.95
N ALA A 59 -13.84 -13.04 21.23
CA ALA A 59 -13.82 -11.63 21.56
C ALA A 59 -12.71 -11.39 22.59
N LEU A 60 -11.87 -10.38 22.37
CA LEU A 60 -10.79 -10.08 23.30
C LEU A 60 -11.39 -9.78 24.67
N THR A 61 -11.27 -10.74 25.58
CA THR A 61 -11.72 -10.60 26.96
C THR A 61 -11.01 -9.41 27.60
N SER A 62 -11.66 -8.79 28.61
CA SER A 62 -11.08 -7.64 29.33
C SER A 62 -9.65 -7.93 29.80
N GLU A 63 -9.39 -9.16 30.25
CA GLU A 63 -8.08 -9.64 30.67
C GLU A 63 -7.03 -9.62 29.54
N LYS A 64 -7.38 -10.10 28.34
CA LYS A 64 -6.47 -10.05 27.18
C LYS A 64 -6.16 -8.62 26.76
N ARG A 65 -7.16 -7.72 26.80
CA ARG A 65 -6.96 -6.29 26.52
C ARG A 65 -6.06 -5.65 27.58
N LYS A 66 -6.25 -5.99 28.86
CA LYS A 66 -5.40 -5.51 29.96
C LYS A 66 -3.97 -6.02 29.80
N ALA A 67 -3.79 -7.29 29.43
CA ALA A 67 -2.49 -7.88 29.14
C ALA A 67 -1.81 -7.22 27.93
N GLY A 68 -2.55 -6.93 26.85
CA GLY A 68 -2.01 -6.18 25.71
C GLY A 68 -1.57 -4.76 26.11
N LYS A 69 -2.37 -4.07 26.92
CA LYS A 69 -2.02 -2.75 27.46
C LYS A 69 -0.81 -2.79 28.39
N SER A 70 -0.65 -3.84 29.22
CA SER A 70 0.53 -3.98 30.07
C SER A 70 1.78 -4.22 29.23
N ILE A 71 1.70 -5.04 28.19
CA ILE A 71 2.81 -5.25 27.25
C ILE A 71 3.22 -3.93 26.58
N TYR A 72 2.25 -3.12 26.15
CA TYR A 72 2.54 -1.82 25.52
C TYR A 72 3.18 -0.79 26.49
N LYS A 73 2.91 -0.91 27.80
CA LYS A 73 3.46 0.00 28.82
C LYS A 73 4.87 -0.37 29.27
N ASN A 74 5.29 -1.62 29.05
CA ASN A 74 6.59 -2.09 29.48
C ASN A 74 7.67 -1.58 28.51
N ALA A 75 8.60 -0.75 29.00
CA ALA A 75 9.69 -0.20 28.20
C ALA A 75 10.76 -1.24 27.81
N ASP A 76 10.82 -2.35 28.55
CA ASP A 76 11.77 -3.45 28.30
C ASP A 76 11.38 -4.31 27.08
N ILE A 77 10.16 -4.12 26.56
CA ILE A 77 9.63 -4.89 25.43
C ILE A 77 9.47 -3.94 24.23
N ALA A 78 10.30 -4.13 23.21
CA ALA A 78 10.15 -3.44 21.93
C ALA A 78 9.23 -4.23 20.99
N ILE A 79 8.16 -3.59 20.52
CA ILE A 79 7.23 -4.14 19.53
C ILE A 79 7.60 -3.55 18.17
N LEU A 80 8.08 -4.40 17.26
CA LEU A 80 8.53 -3.97 15.94
C LEU A 80 7.69 -4.66 14.86
N HIS A 81 7.27 -3.89 13.86
CA HIS A 81 6.75 -4.47 12.64
C HIS A 81 7.91 -5.15 11.90
N ALA A 82 7.76 -6.44 11.61
CA ALA A 82 8.76 -7.14 10.84
C ALA A 82 8.64 -6.74 9.37
N ASP A 83 9.79 -6.65 8.70
CA ASP A 83 9.88 -6.48 7.25
C ASP A 83 9.29 -7.70 6.49
N LYS A 84 9.27 -8.87 7.14
CA LYS A 84 8.63 -10.07 6.60
C LYS A 84 7.12 -9.99 6.75
N VAL A 85 6.43 -10.34 5.65
CA VAL A 85 4.97 -10.27 5.45
C VAL A 85 4.17 -10.51 6.75
N LYS A 86 3.53 -9.45 7.23
CA LYS A 86 2.48 -9.46 8.27
C LYS A 86 2.87 -10.14 9.59
N VAL A 87 4.14 -10.05 9.99
CA VAL A 87 4.61 -10.51 11.31
C VAL A 87 4.98 -9.30 12.18
N THR A 88 4.63 -9.37 13.46
CA THR A 88 5.10 -8.43 14.48
C THR A 88 6.05 -9.18 15.41
N VAL A 89 7.22 -8.62 15.65
CA VAL A 89 8.22 -9.19 16.57
C VAL A 89 8.13 -8.48 17.91
N LEU A 90 8.09 -9.27 18.98
CA LEU A 90 8.36 -8.80 20.33
C LEU A 90 9.81 -9.08 20.67
N LEU A 91 10.52 -8.05 21.09
CA LEU A 91 11.92 -8.12 21.44
C LEU A 91 12.11 -7.67 22.89
N ASP A 92 12.78 -8.49 23.69
CA ASP A 92 13.31 -8.06 24.98
C ASP A 92 14.57 -7.22 24.71
N THR A 93 14.54 -5.96 25.12
CA THR A 93 15.62 -5.01 24.85
C THR A 93 16.91 -5.40 25.54
N THR A 94 16.83 -5.94 26.76
CA THR A 94 18.00 -6.31 27.56
C THR A 94 18.74 -7.49 26.96
N ALA A 95 18.01 -8.61 26.74
CA ALA A 95 18.55 -9.80 26.10
C ALA A 95 19.04 -9.52 24.67
N TYR A 96 18.38 -8.61 23.93
CA TYR A 96 18.84 -8.20 22.62
C TYR A 96 20.18 -7.47 22.68
N ILE A 97 20.32 -6.47 23.56
CA ILE A 97 21.56 -5.71 23.72
C ILE A 97 22.70 -6.64 24.11
N GLU A 98 22.50 -7.51 25.10
CA GLU A 98 23.50 -8.50 25.52
C GLU A 98 23.96 -9.40 24.37
N LYS A 99 23.00 -9.87 23.56
CA LYS A 99 23.31 -10.70 22.39
C LYS A 99 24.10 -9.92 21.32
N ILE A 100 23.71 -8.68 21.04
CA ILE A 100 24.43 -7.82 20.08
C ILE A 100 25.85 -7.54 20.59
N GLU A 101 26.01 -7.22 21.86
CA GLU A 101 27.34 -7.03 22.45
C GLU A 101 28.20 -8.29 22.36
N SER A 102 27.63 -9.46 22.63
CA SER A 102 28.32 -10.73 22.49
C SER A 102 28.77 -10.97 21.05
N LEU A 103 27.94 -10.64 20.05
CA LEU A 103 28.27 -10.79 18.63
C LEU A 103 29.35 -9.81 18.18
N ILE A 104 29.33 -8.56 18.66
CA ILE A 104 30.34 -7.55 18.33
C ILE A 104 31.69 -7.87 18.98
N LYS A 105 31.68 -8.48 20.18
CA LYS A 105 32.90 -8.89 20.89
C LYS A 105 33.53 -10.16 20.30
N ASP A 106 32.79 -10.96 19.53
CA ASP A 106 33.30 -12.15 18.86
C ASP A 106 34.26 -11.78 17.72
N ARG A 107 35.56 -11.93 18.00
CA ARG A 107 36.66 -11.73 17.04
C ARG A 107 37.03 -13.02 16.28
N CYS A 108 36.46 -14.16 16.65
CA CYS A 108 36.72 -15.44 15.98
C CYS A 108 35.88 -15.55 14.70
N THR A 109 34.61 -15.15 14.75
CA THR A 109 33.69 -15.26 13.60
C THR A 109 33.65 -13.98 12.76
N TYR A 110 33.75 -12.80 13.37
CA TYR A 110 33.61 -11.51 12.69
C TYR A 110 34.90 -10.69 12.69
N ALA A 111 35.20 -10.05 11.57
CA ALA A 111 36.34 -9.14 11.43
C ALA A 111 35.88 -7.67 11.43
N ARG A 112 36.64 -6.80 12.11
CA ARG A 112 36.37 -5.36 12.11
C ARG A 112 36.70 -4.78 10.73
N MET A 113 35.76 -4.07 10.13
CA MET A 113 35.96 -3.37 8.86
C MET A 113 36.44 -1.94 9.10
N ASP A 114 37.41 -1.48 8.32
CA ASP A 114 37.97 -0.12 8.44
C ASP A 114 37.11 0.96 7.76
N LYS A 115 36.36 0.57 6.72
CA LYS A 115 35.55 1.46 5.89
C LYS A 115 34.26 0.77 5.48
N ASP A 116 33.19 1.54 5.34
CA ASP A 116 31.91 1.06 4.84
C ASP A 116 32.05 0.62 3.36
N PRO A 117 31.81 -0.67 3.03
CA PRO A 117 31.89 -1.15 1.66
C PRO A 117 30.68 -0.73 0.81
N THR A 118 29.61 -0.19 1.41
CA THR A 118 28.32 0.06 0.75
C THR A 118 28.47 0.91 -0.50
N ALA A 119 29.26 1.98 -0.45
CA ALA A 119 29.50 2.84 -1.61
C ALA A 119 30.17 2.09 -2.77
N LYS A 120 31.13 1.20 -2.49
CA LYS A 120 31.80 0.39 -3.51
C LYS A 120 30.84 -0.62 -4.14
N VAL A 121 30.08 -1.32 -3.29
CA VAL A 121 29.08 -2.30 -3.73
C VAL A 121 27.99 -1.63 -4.55
N GLN A 122 27.51 -0.46 -4.13
CA GLN A 122 26.49 0.30 -4.85
C GLN A 122 27.00 0.75 -6.23
N GLN A 123 28.23 1.24 -6.34
CA GLN A 123 28.81 1.60 -7.63
C GLN A 123 28.96 0.40 -8.55
N GLN A 124 29.38 -0.76 -8.02
CA GLN A 124 29.45 -1.99 -8.79
C GLN A 124 28.07 -2.46 -9.25
N LEU A 125 27.07 -2.43 -8.38
CA LEU A 125 25.69 -2.78 -8.70
C LEU A 125 25.12 -1.85 -9.77
N GLN A 126 25.35 -0.54 -9.66
CA GLN A 126 24.88 0.43 -10.65
C GLN A 126 25.50 0.18 -12.02
N LYS A 127 26.79 -0.18 -12.08
CA LYS A 127 27.45 -0.57 -13.34
C LYS A 127 26.83 -1.82 -13.94
N LEU A 128 26.66 -2.87 -13.14
CA LEU A 128 26.03 -4.12 -13.60
C LEU A 128 24.60 -3.88 -14.10
N LEU A 129 23.81 -3.09 -13.37
CA LEU A 129 22.47 -2.73 -13.80
C LEU A 129 22.49 -1.94 -15.10
N ALA A 130 23.36 -0.93 -15.23
CA ALA A 130 23.51 -0.16 -16.46
C ALA A 130 23.90 -1.07 -17.64
N ASP A 131 24.83 -2.00 -17.45
CA ASP A 131 25.25 -2.95 -18.48
C ASP A 131 24.09 -3.88 -18.89
N VAL A 132 23.33 -4.40 -17.93
CA VAL A 132 22.13 -5.21 -18.19
C VAL A 132 21.09 -4.38 -18.95
N PHE A 133 20.80 -3.16 -18.54
CA PHE A 133 19.85 -2.28 -19.23
C PHE A 133 20.31 -1.92 -20.65
N ILE A 134 21.61 -1.72 -20.87
CA ILE A 134 22.19 -1.47 -22.20
C ILE A 134 22.11 -2.72 -23.07
N GLN A 135 22.35 -3.92 -22.53
CA GLN A 135 22.19 -5.17 -23.26
C GLN A 135 20.72 -5.43 -23.63
N PHE A 136 19.80 -5.20 -22.71
CA PHE A 136 18.36 -5.34 -22.96
C PHE A 136 17.85 -4.34 -24.00
N THR A 137 18.29 -3.08 -23.93
CA THR A 137 17.91 -2.05 -24.93
C THR A 137 18.57 -2.29 -26.29
N ARG A 138 19.71 -2.98 -26.38
CA ARG A 138 20.26 -3.47 -27.65
C ARG A 138 19.48 -4.67 -28.22
N SER A 139 18.95 -5.52 -27.34
CA SER A 139 18.18 -6.69 -27.75
C SER A 139 16.71 -6.35 -28.09
N ILE A 140 16.17 -5.23 -27.59
CA ILE A 140 14.80 -4.75 -27.81
C ILE A 140 14.74 -3.48 -28.69
N GLY A 141 15.84 -2.76 -28.87
CA GLY A 141 15.86 -1.43 -29.48
C GLY A 141 16.24 -1.38 -30.95
N VAL A 142 15.28 -1.70 -31.81
CA VAL A 142 15.11 -1.00 -33.11
C VAL A 142 13.90 -0.03 -33.07
N LEU A 143 13.17 0.11 -31.94
CA LEU A 143 11.86 0.80 -31.99
C LEU A 143 11.62 1.99 -31.03
N ILE A 144 12.62 2.51 -30.31
CA ILE A 144 12.38 3.66 -29.39
C ILE A 144 12.92 5.01 -29.90
N ILE A 145 13.83 5.04 -30.89
CA ILE A 145 14.39 6.32 -31.39
C ILE A 145 13.48 6.98 -32.46
N ASP A 146 12.62 6.23 -33.17
CA ASP A 146 11.78 6.82 -34.22
C ASP A 146 10.48 7.47 -33.71
N TYR A 147 9.99 7.13 -32.51
CA TYR A 147 8.70 7.68 -32.04
C TYR A 147 8.78 9.15 -31.56
N CYS A 148 9.98 9.70 -31.38
CA CYS A 148 10.16 11.09 -30.95
C CYS A 148 10.38 12.08 -32.11
N ALA A 149 10.50 11.62 -33.35
CA ALA A 149 10.82 12.47 -34.50
C ALA A 149 9.62 12.88 -35.37
N THR A 150 8.42 12.32 -35.16
CA THR A 150 7.25 12.57 -36.03
C THR A 150 6.04 13.21 -35.36
N THR A 151 6.09 13.55 -34.06
CA THR A 151 5.11 14.49 -33.50
C THR A 151 5.69 15.89 -33.56
N ASP A 152 5.23 16.63 -34.57
CA ASP A 152 5.35 18.08 -34.72
C ASP A 152 4.84 18.75 -33.42
N MET A 153 5.76 18.98 -32.48
CA MET A 153 5.51 19.72 -31.25
C MET A 153 6.00 21.16 -31.44
N PRO A 154 5.18 22.16 -31.10
CA PRO A 154 5.54 23.55 -31.30
C PRO A 154 6.73 23.92 -30.41
N ARG A 155 7.57 24.79 -30.97
CA ARG A 155 8.83 25.34 -30.45
C ARG A 155 8.85 25.53 -28.92
N PRO A 156 9.99 25.27 -28.25
CA PRO A 156 10.12 25.56 -26.83
C PRO A 156 9.99 27.06 -26.55
N CYS A 157 9.03 27.43 -25.70
CA CYS A 157 8.94 28.77 -25.13
C CYS A 157 10.25 29.12 -24.39
N THR A 158 10.83 30.27 -24.72
CA THR A 158 12.09 30.82 -24.20
C THR A 158 12.08 31.21 -22.71
N VAL A 159 11.06 30.79 -21.95
CA VAL A 159 10.82 31.26 -20.57
C VAL A 159 11.43 30.34 -19.50
N CYS A 160 11.83 29.11 -19.81
CA CYS A 160 12.27 28.14 -18.79
C CYS A 160 13.79 27.98 -18.61
N GLN A 161 14.63 28.90 -19.08
CA GLN A 161 16.10 28.74 -19.00
C GLN A 161 16.79 29.35 -17.76
N LYS A 162 16.06 29.84 -16.75
CA LYS A 162 16.69 30.38 -15.53
C LYS A 162 15.95 30.02 -14.25
N SER A 163 16.29 28.87 -13.68
CA SER A 163 16.49 28.72 -12.23
C SER A 163 17.00 27.32 -11.90
N THR A 164 18.32 27.17 -12.01
CA THR A 164 19.04 26.23 -11.16
C THR A 164 18.95 26.77 -9.74
N SER A 165 18.17 26.13 -8.87
CA SER A 165 18.40 25.99 -7.41
C SER A 165 17.16 25.40 -6.75
N LEU A 166 17.40 24.45 -5.86
CA LEU A 166 16.43 23.81 -4.97
C LEU A 166 15.41 24.80 -4.39
N GLU A 167 14.12 24.50 -4.58
CA GLU A 167 13.04 24.58 -3.58
C GLU A 167 11.68 24.28 -4.26
N PHE A 168 10.96 23.26 -3.78
CA PHE A 168 9.48 23.27 -3.82
C PHE A 168 9.00 24.48 -2.98
N PRO A 169 7.87 25.17 -3.22
CA PRO A 169 6.56 24.64 -3.61
C PRO A 169 5.80 25.58 -4.60
N CYS A 170 4.62 25.26 -5.15
CA CYS A 170 3.31 25.61 -4.59
C CYS A 170 2.25 25.24 -5.62
N VAL A 171 1.25 24.46 -5.23
CA VAL A 171 0.02 24.25 -6.00
C VAL A 171 -0.98 25.33 -5.57
N PRO A 172 -1.49 26.19 -6.46
CA PRO A 172 -2.71 26.93 -6.17
C PRO A 172 -3.93 26.11 -6.61
N SER A 173 -4.75 25.82 -5.60
CA SER A 173 -6.15 25.42 -5.72
C SER A 173 -6.98 26.55 -6.33
N SER A 174 -8.16 26.21 -6.87
CA SER A 174 -9.13 26.99 -7.70
C SER A 174 -8.75 27.03 -9.20
N THR A 175 -9.47 26.42 -10.13
CA THR A 175 -10.92 26.48 -10.34
C THR A 175 -11.33 25.30 -11.24
N LEU A 176 -12.06 24.31 -10.70
CA LEU A 176 -12.57 23.16 -11.44
C LEU A 176 -13.87 23.56 -12.15
N ARG A 177 -13.77 24.14 -13.35
CA ARG A 177 -14.94 24.44 -14.20
C ARG A 177 -15.28 23.20 -15.03
N VAL A 178 -16.32 22.49 -14.60
CA VAL A 178 -16.93 21.35 -15.28
C VAL A 178 -17.52 21.83 -16.61
N HIS A 179 -16.91 21.45 -17.72
CA HIS A 179 -17.59 21.47 -19.01
C HIS A 179 -18.30 20.13 -19.19
N HIS A 180 -19.63 20.18 -19.13
CA HIS A 180 -20.52 19.09 -19.54
C HIS A 180 -20.27 18.76 -21.02
N PHE A 181 -19.72 17.58 -21.28
CA PHE A 181 -19.63 17.02 -22.62
C PHE A 181 -20.94 16.26 -22.90
N THR A 182 -21.93 16.97 -23.45
CA THR A 182 -23.10 16.30 -24.05
C THR A 182 -22.69 15.80 -25.43
N SER A 183 -22.50 14.49 -25.60
CA SER A 183 -22.41 13.87 -26.92
C SER A 183 -23.61 12.95 -27.10
N SER A 184 -24.56 13.43 -27.90
CA SER A 184 -25.66 12.64 -28.47
C SER A 184 -25.11 11.77 -29.60
N PRO A 185 -25.61 10.53 -29.80
CA PRO A 185 -25.14 9.62 -30.82
C PRO A 185 -25.93 9.83 -32.13
N ALA A 186 -25.25 10.14 -33.24
CA ALA A 186 -25.84 9.97 -34.56
C ALA A 186 -24.79 9.81 -35.65
N THR A 187 -24.94 8.70 -36.37
CA THR A 187 -24.60 8.48 -37.80
C THR A 187 -23.14 8.50 -38.22
N PHE A 188 -22.51 7.32 -38.13
CA PHE A 188 -21.46 6.90 -39.08
C PHE A 188 -22.09 5.89 -40.04
N THR A 189 -22.35 6.32 -41.27
CA THR A 189 -22.81 5.46 -42.37
C THR A 189 -22.13 5.89 -43.68
N SER A 190 -21.61 4.89 -44.40
CA SER A 190 -21.02 4.93 -45.76
C SER A 190 -19.63 5.57 -45.86
N CYS A 191 -18.65 5.12 -46.64
CA CYS A 191 -18.53 4.16 -47.75
C CYS A 191 -17.03 3.77 -47.80
N LEU A 192 -16.60 2.51 -47.61
CA LEU A 192 -16.31 1.51 -48.66
C LEU A 192 -16.12 2.04 -50.11
N LEU A 193 -14.95 1.67 -50.67
CA LEU A 193 -14.44 1.81 -52.05
C LEU A 193 -14.11 3.23 -52.56
N ARG A 194 -12.80 3.54 -52.63
CA ARG A 194 -12.00 3.38 -53.86
C ARG A 194 -10.50 3.44 -53.55
#